data_AF-A0A9Q1BQD1-F1
#
_entry.id   AF-A0A9Q1BQD1-F1
#
_cell.length_a   1.000
_cell.length_b   1.000
_cell.length_c   1.000
_cell.angle_alpha   90.00
_cell.angle_beta   90.00
_cell.angle_gamma   90.00
#
_symmetry.space_group_name_H-M   'P 1'
#
loop_
_entity.id
_entity.type
_entity.pdbx_description
1 polymer ?
#
loop_
_entity_poly.entity_id
_entity_poly.type
_entity_poly.pdbx_seq_one_letter_code
_entity_poly.pdbx_strand_id
1 'polypeptide(L)'
;MFIAATRKGDWKLYLATTEDLLPYFHAHDQYNYGRWGPLYVADMLELQTTDPELWKFFEEGNFIITKHEIPFTGIDPDHAIEQEHRKIKAKGGFVELTGNETALAKYAIIAPSLARIVQEFKEYAGIQGRQPCTLHHETVGEKSTQMIKYAADVVDVITKQGNPFMQSDMFNLVTYAVTPAKVAKTLRIETIWEEKHLRNLYHPLI
;
A
#
# COMPACT_ATOMS: atom_id res chain seq x y z
N MET A 1 -5.69 -4.88 6.25
CA MET A 1 -6.65 -3.75 6.22
C MET A 1 -6.06 -2.51 5.57
N PHE A 2 -4.78 -2.19 5.79
CA PHE A 2 -4.06 -1.07 5.17
C PHE A 2 -4.31 -0.89 3.66
N ILE A 3 -4.09 -1.93 2.84
CA ILE A 3 -4.32 -1.86 1.39
C ILE A 3 -5.75 -1.39 1.08
N ALA A 4 -6.76 -1.94 1.76
CA ALA A 4 -8.15 -1.55 1.54
C ALA A 4 -8.41 -0.09 1.91
N ALA A 5 -7.81 0.41 3.00
CA ALA A 5 -7.91 1.80 3.42
C ALA A 5 -7.31 2.75 2.37
N THR A 6 -6.09 2.45 1.91
CA THR A 6 -5.43 3.21 0.84
C THR A 6 -6.25 3.18 -0.44
N ARG A 7 -6.68 2.00 -0.92
CA ARG A 7 -7.45 1.87 -2.16
C ARG A 7 -8.80 2.60 -2.15
N LYS A 8 -9.37 2.82 -0.97
CA LYS A 8 -10.63 3.57 -0.76
C LYS A 8 -10.43 5.05 -0.50
N GLY A 9 -9.23 5.49 -0.13
CA GLY A 9 -9.01 6.85 0.39
C GLY A 9 -9.61 7.07 1.78
N ASP A 10 -9.66 6.02 2.63
CA ASP A 10 -10.12 6.17 4.01
C ASP A 10 -8.96 6.61 4.90
N TRP A 11 -8.88 7.90 5.21
CA TRP A 11 -7.76 8.50 5.92
C TRP A 11 -7.59 7.98 7.36
N LYS A 12 -8.69 7.86 8.10
CA LYS A 12 -8.65 7.39 9.50
C LYS A 12 -8.24 5.93 9.57
N LEU A 13 -8.84 5.09 8.73
CA LEU A 13 -8.47 3.67 8.67
C LEU A 13 -7.03 3.50 8.16
N TYR A 14 -6.59 4.36 7.24
CA TYR A 14 -5.21 4.37 6.75
C TYR A 14 -4.23 4.64 7.90
N LEU A 15 -4.43 5.67 8.71
CA LEU A 15 -3.55 5.96 9.85
C LEU A 15 -3.57 4.85 10.91
N ALA A 16 -4.75 4.37 11.30
CA ALA A 16 -4.87 3.29 12.29
C ALA A 16 -4.12 2.03 11.83
N THR A 17 -4.35 1.61 10.59
CA THR A 17 -3.68 0.42 10.04
C THR A 17 -2.20 0.66 9.72
N THR A 18 -1.76 1.92 9.55
CA THR A 18 -0.33 2.27 9.47
C THR A 18 0.33 2.10 10.83
N GLU A 19 -0.32 2.53 11.90
CA GLU A 19 0.15 2.36 13.27
C GLU A 19 0.30 0.87 13.62
N ASP A 20 -0.69 0.05 13.26
CA ASP A 20 -0.66 -1.41 13.41
C ASP A 20 0.52 -2.06 12.65
N LEU A 21 0.99 -1.45 11.56
CA LEU A 21 2.09 -1.95 10.75
C LEU A 21 3.48 -1.62 11.34
N LEU A 22 3.59 -0.62 12.20
CA LEU A 22 4.87 -0.14 12.73
C LEU A 22 5.72 -1.24 13.41
N PRO A 23 5.15 -2.15 14.23
CA PRO A 23 5.92 -3.24 14.83
C PRO A 23 6.53 -4.18 13.79
N TYR A 24 5.85 -4.39 12.66
CA TYR A 24 6.32 -5.26 11.59
C TYR A 24 7.51 -4.65 10.84
N PHE A 25 7.56 -3.32 10.69
CA PHE A 25 8.75 -2.68 10.11
C PHE A 25 10.00 -2.95 10.94
N HIS A 26 9.87 -2.97 12.27
CA HIS A 26 10.99 -3.34 13.14
C HIS A 26 11.32 -4.83 13.03
N ALA A 27 10.31 -5.71 13.01
CA ALA A 27 10.50 -7.16 12.90
C ALA A 27 11.14 -7.61 11.57
N HIS A 28 10.99 -6.82 10.50
CA HIS A 28 11.51 -7.11 9.17
C HIS A 28 12.72 -6.25 8.78
N ASP A 29 13.46 -5.73 9.76
CA ASP A 29 14.67 -4.91 9.56
C ASP A 29 14.47 -3.70 8.63
N GLN A 30 13.23 -3.19 8.55
CA GLN A 30 12.87 -2.00 7.78
C GLN A 30 13.14 -0.74 8.61
N TYR A 31 14.38 -0.57 9.07
CA TYR A 31 14.75 0.44 10.08
C TYR A 31 14.38 1.88 9.72
N ASN A 32 14.47 2.26 8.44
CA ASN A 32 14.07 3.60 8.00
C ASN A 32 12.56 3.82 8.22
N TYR A 33 11.74 2.84 7.84
CA TYR A 33 10.29 2.91 8.02
C TYR A 33 9.89 2.77 9.49
N GLY A 34 10.55 1.89 10.25
CA GLY A 34 10.31 1.74 11.69
C GLY A 34 10.69 3.00 12.50
N ARG A 35 11.70 3.75 12.05
CA ARG A 35 12.11 5.01 12.69
C ARG A 35 11.18 6.17 12.36
N TRP A 36 10.87 6.36 11.08
CA TRP A 36 10.11 7.52 10.60
C TRP A 36 8.59 7.32 10.62
N GLY A 37 8.12 6.07 10.55
CA GLY A 37 6.71 5.73 10.56
C GLY A 37 5.95 6.24 11.79
N PRO A 38 6.45 6.06 13.03
CA PRO A 38 5.77 6.58 14.21
C PRO A 38 5.67 8.11 14.21
N LEU A 39 6.73 8.80 13.75
CA LEU A 39 6.72 10.26 13.63
C LEU A 39 5.69 10.71 12.60
N TYR A 40 5.67 10.06 11.43
CA TYR A 40 4.67 10.33 10.40
C TYR A 40 3.24 10.19 10.94
N VAL A 41 2.92 9.09 11.64
CA VAL A 41 1.58 8.88 12.20
C VAL A 41 1.24 9.97 13.23
N ALA A 42 2.19 10.33 14.11
CA ALA A 42 1.99 11.39 15.09
C ALA A 42 1.72 12.76 14.43
N ASP A 43 2.56 13.15 13.47
CA ASP A 43 2.43 14.41 12.73
C ASP A 43 1.08 14.47 11.99
N MET A 44 0.69 13.37 11.33
CA MET A 44 -0.58 13.30 10.61
C MET A 44 -1.80 13.37 11.54
N LEU A 45 -1.74 12.78 12.73
CA LEU A 45 -2.82 12.87 13.73
C LEU A 45 -2.92 14.27 14.33
N GLU A 46 -1.80 14.97 14.51
CA GLU A 46 -1.76 16.32 15.06
C GLU A 46 -2.47 17.34 14.15
N LEU A 47 -2.53 17.08 12.84
CA LEU A 47 -3.24 17.92 11.85
C LEU A 47 -4.70 18.22 12.23
N GLN A 48 -5.37 17.35 12.98
CA GLN A 48 -6.72 17.63 13.50
C GLN A 48 -6.80 18.94 14.29
N THR A 49 -5.69 19.33 14.92
CA THR A 49 -5.58 20.53 15.75
C THR A 49 -4.74 21.62 15.08
N THR A 50 -3.66 21.26 14.39
CA THR A 50 -2.71 22.22 13.81
C THR A 50 -3.14 22.73 12.44
N ASP A 51 -3.81 21.90 11.63
CA ASP A 51 -4.35 22.27 10.32
C ASP A 51 -5.64 21.47 9.99
N PRO A 52 -6.79 21.88 10.56
CA PRO A 52 -8.05 21.18 10.35
C PRO A 52 -8.53 21.19 8.89
N GLU A 53 -8.09 22.16 8.08
CA GLU A 53 -8.43 22.23 6.66
C GLU A 53 -7.73 21.11 5.90
N LEU A 54 -6.43 20.93 6.11
CA LEU A 54 -5.67 19.83 5.52
C LEU A 54 -6.17 18.47 6.02
N TRP A 55 -6.50 18.34 7.31
CA TRP A 55 -7.10 17.11 7.83
C TRP A 55 -8.40 16.76 7.10
N LYS A 56 -9.30 17.73 6.92
CA LYS A 56 -10.55 17.53 6.18
C LYS A 56 -10.30 17.15 4.72
N PHE A 57 -9.32 17.80 4.07
CA PHE A 57 -8.91 17.46 2.71
C PHE A 57 -8.49 15.99 2.60
N PHE A 58 -7.77 15.45 3.58
CA PHE A 58 -7.44 14.02 3.62
C PHE A 58 -8.62 13.11 3.96
N GLU A 59 -9.52 13.51 4.87
CA GLU A 59 -10.75 12.74 5.15
C GLU A 59 -11.66 12.58 3.94
N GLU A 60 -11.65 13.54 3.02
CA GLU A 60 -12.34 13.45 1.73
C GLU A 60 -11.65 12.49 0.74
N GLY A 61 -10.52 11.89 1.11
CA GLY A 61 -9.79 10.91 0.32
C GLY A 61 -8.77 11.53 -0.64
N ASN A 62 -8.50 12.83 -0.57
CA ASN A 62 -7.64 13.54 -1.52
C ASN A 62 -6.12 13.28 -1.34
N PHE A 63 -5.74 12.29 -0.53
CA PHE A 63 -4.36 11.80 -0.42
C PHE A 63 -4.06 10.66 -1.41
N ILE A 64 -5.08 10.18 -2.15
CA ILE A 64 -4.93 9.16 -3.20
C ILE A 64 -5.38 9.69 -4.56
N ILE A 65 -4.88 9.07 -5.61
CA ILE A 65 -5.24 9.36 -7.00
C ILE A 65 -6.03 8.18 -7.55
N THR A 66 -7.18 8.47 -8.14
CA THR A 66 -8.02 7.46 -8.82
C THR A 66 -8.12 7.81 -10.30
N LYS A 67 -7.68 6.89 -11.18
CA LYS A 67 -7.67 7.11 -12.64
C LYS A 67 -8.93 6.60 -13.36
N HIS A 68 -9.76 5.84 -12.66
CA HIS A 68 -10.94 5.17 -13.19
C HIS A 68 -12.08 5.20 -12.17
N GLU A 69 -13.33 5.13 -12.63
CA GLU A 69 -14.50 5.06 -11.74
C GLU A 69 -14.69 3.69 -11.06
N ILE A 70 -13.75 2.77 -11.26
CA ILE A 70 -13.78 1.44 -10.65
C ILE A 70 -13.46 1.59 -9.14
N PRO A 71 -14.32 1.10 -8.24
CA PRO A 71 -14.06 1.12 -6.81
C PRO A 71 -12.75 0.41 -6.43
N PHE A 72 -12.13 0.82 -5.31
CA PHE A 72 -10.90 0.22 -4.77
C PHE A 72 -9.67 0.30 -5.70
N THR A 73 -9.60 1.32 -6.56
CA THR A 73 -8.46 1.50 -7.48
C THR A 73 -7.56 2.68 -7.14
N GLY A 74 -7.79 3.33 -5.98
CA GLY A 74 -6.92 4.41 -5.50
C GLY A 74 -5.46 3.99 -5.46
N ILE A 75 -4.56 4.86 -5.89
CA ILE A 75 -3.11 4.69 -5.79
C ILE A 75 -2.52 5.91 -5.10
N ASP A 76 -1.36 5.72 -4.47
CA ASP A 76 -0.62 6.84 -3.93
C ASP A 76 -0.13 7.78 -5.05
N PRO A 77 0.12 9.07 -4.75
CA PRO A 77 0.55 10.04 -5.73
C PRO A 77 1.87 9.68 -6.44
N ASP A 78 2.83 9.09 -5.73
CA ASP A 78 4.12 8.71 -6.30
C ASP A 78 3.96 7.60 -7.36
N HIS A 79 3.19 6.56 -7.05
CA HIS A 79 2.84 5.51 -7.99
C HIS A 79 2.05 6.06 -9.19
N ALA A 80 1.12 7.00 -8.97
CA ALA A 80 0.40 7.63 -10.07
C ALA A 80 1.35 8.38 -11.02
N ILE A 81 2.30 9.13 -10.47
CA ILE A 81 3.36 9.84 -11.20
C ILE A 81 4.27 8.85 -11.93
N GLU A 82 4.68 7.76 -11.28
CA GLU A 82 5.52 6.73 -11.90
C GLU A 82 4.85 6.09 -13.12
N GLN A 83 3.53 5.84 -13.04
CA GLN A 83 2.74 5.35 -14.17
C GLN A 83 2.69 6.37 -15.31
N GLU A 84 2.59 7.68 -15.02
CA GLU A 84 2.64 8.71 -16.07
C GLU A 84 4.05 8.79 -16.68
N HIS A 85 5.09 8.78 -15.85
CA HIS A 85 6.47 8.74 -16.33
C HIS A 85 6.73 7.53 -17.24
N ARG A 86 6.14 6.37 -16.96
CA ARG A 86 6.27 5.17 -17.81
C ARG A 86 5.77 5.38 -19.24
N LYS A 87 4.72 6.19 -19.45
CA LYS A 87 4.20 6.49 -20.80
C LYS A 87 5.18 7.30 -21.64
N ILE A 88 6.02 8.07 -20.96
CA ILE A 88 6.93 9.04 -21.55
C ILE A 88 8.33 8.41 -21.72
N LYS A 89 8.74 7.51 -20.82
CA LYS A 89 10.03 6.80 -20.88
C LYS A 89 10.14 5.97 -22.16
N ALA A 90 11.17 6.26 -22.97
CA ALA A 90 11.59 5.38 -24.05
C ALA A 90 12.30 4.12 -23.49
N LYS A 91 12.47 3.09 -24.34
CA LYS A 91 13.29 1.90 -24.00
C LYS A 91 14.70 2.37 -23.59
N GLY A 92 15.07 2.18 -22.31
CA GLY A 92 16.36 2.59 -21.74
C GLY A 92 16.26 3.49 -20.50
N GLY A 93 15.09 4.04 -20.17
CA GLY A 93 14.89 4.90 -19.00
C GLY A 93 15.53 6.29 -19.16
N PHE A 94 15.62 7.04 -18.06
CA PHE A 94 16.20 8.41 -18.02
C PHE A 94 17.70 8.45 -17.71
N VAL A 95 18.37 7.30 -17.78
CA VAL A 95 19.69 7.09 -17.17
C VAL A 95 20.75 8.06 -17.72
N GLU A 96 20.66 8.43 -19.00
CA GLU A 96 21.59 9.40 -19.61
C GLU A 96 21.09 10.85 -19.59
N LEU A 97 19.81 11.07 -19.29
CA LEU A 97 19.18 12.39 -19.39
C LEU A 97 19.28 13.21 -18.09
N THR A 98 19.38 12.52 -16.95
CA THR A 98 19.40 13.12 -15.61
C THR A 98 20.70 13.87 -15.28
N GLY A 99 21.79 13.60 -16.03
CA GLY A 99 23.06 14.32 -15.89
C GLY A 99 23.15 15.65 -16.67
N ASN A 100 22.13 16.00 -17.45
CA ASN A 100 22.11 17.23 -18.25
C ASN A 100 20.77 17.96 -18.10
N GLU A 101 20.76 19.00 -17.28
CA GLU A 101 19.56 19.81 -16.99
C GLU A 101 18.88 20.37 -18.24
N THR A 102 19.66 20.75 -19.26
CA THR A 102 19.10 21.26 -20.51
C THR A 102 18.38 20.16 -21.31
N ALA A 103 18.93 18.94 -21.31
CA ALA A 103 18.29 17.79 -21.94
C ALA A 103 17.03 17.37 -21.18
N LEU A 104 17.06 17.41 -19.85
CA LEU A 104 15.91 17.14 -18.99
C LEU A 104 14.78 18.16 -19.21
N ALA A 105 15.10 19.45 -19.26
CA ALA A 105 14.13 20.52 -19.50
C ALA A 105 13.48 20.38 -20.89
N LYS A 106 14.28 20.15 -21.94
CA LYS A 106 13.75 19.90 -23.29
C LYS A 106 12.84 18.69 -23.34
N TYR A 107 13.23 17.60 -22.69
CA TYR A 107 12.40 16.40 -22.60
C TYR A 107 11.09 16.66 -21.86
N ALA A 108 11.13 17.36 -20.72
CA ALA A 108 9.93 17.67 -19.95
C ALA A 108 8.88 18.45 -20.78
N ILE A 109 9.33 19.29 -21.72
CA ILE A 109 8.47 20.06 -22.63
C ILE A 109 7.99 19.20 -23.82
N ILE A 110 8.91 18.47 -24.46
CA ILE A 110 8.65 17.77 -25.72
C ILE A 110 7.85 16.48 -25.49
N ALA A 111 8.17 15.74 -24.43
CA ALA A 111 7.71 14.38 -24.29
C ALA A 111 6.20 14.25 -24.01
N PRO A 112 5.53 15.14 -23.25
CA PRO A 112 4.07 15.18 -23.19
C PRO A 112 3.43 15.48 -24.55
N SER A 113 4.02 16.40 -25.32
CA SER A 113 3.53 16.76 -26.66
C SER A 113 3.64 15.56 -27.63
N LEU A 114 4.75 14.82 -27.57
CA LEU A 114 4.95 13.63 -28.37
C LEU A 114 3.98 12.51 -27.96
N ALA A 115 3.78 12.30 -26.66
CA ALA A 115 2.82 11.33 -26.15
C ALA A 115 1.39 11.63 -26.63
N ARG A 116 0.99 12.92 -26.66
CA ARG A 116 -0.30 13.36 -27.22
C ARG A 116 -0.42 13.05 -28.71
N ILE A 117 0.57 13.43 -29.52
CA ILE A 117 0.55 13.16 -30.98
C ILE A 117 0.47 11.66 -31.27
N VAL A 118 1.22 10.84 -30.54
CA VAL A 118 1.17 9.38 -30.68
C VAL A 118 -0.21 8.83 -30.33
N GLN A 119 -0.85 9.39 -29.30
CA GLN A 119 -2.20 9.00 -28.90
C GLN A 119 -3.24 9.38 -29.97
N GLU A 120 -3.20 10.62 -30.47
CA GLU A 120 -4.06 11.10 -31.56
C GLU A 120 -3.88 10.26 -32.84
N PHE A 121 -2.64 9.89 -33.18
CA PHE A 121 -2.36 9.03 -34.32
C PHE A 121 -2.95 7.62 -34.15
N LYS A 122 -2.87 7.04 -32.95
CA LYS A 122 -3.48 5.73 -32.66
C LYS A 122 -4.99 5.78 -32.83
N GLU A 123 -5.62 6.84 -32.32
CA GLU A 123 -7.06 7.06 -32.44
C GLU A 123 -7.48 7.21 -33.91
N TYR A 124 -6.76 8.03 -34.68
CA TYR A 124 -6.97 8.19 -36.11
C TYR A 124 -6.81 6.87 -36.90
N ALA A 125 -5.80 6.08 -36.55
CA ALA A 125 -5.53 4.78 -37.17
C ALA A 125 -6.49 3.65 -36.71
N GLY A 126 -7.43 3.95 -35.80
CA GLY A 126 -8.31 2.94 -35.22
C GLY A 126 -7.60 1.91 -34.34
N ILE A 127 -6.36 2.20 -33.93
CA ILE A 127 -5.59 1.36 -33.00
C ILE A 127 -6.14 1.62 -31.60
N GLN A 128 -7.21 0.92 -31.27
CA GLN A 128 -7.76 0.99 -29.92
C GLN A 128 -6.81 0.31 -28.94
N GLY A 129 -6.59 0.98 -27.80
CA GLY A 129 -6.00 0.34 -26.63
C GLY A 129 -6.91 -0.77 -26.10
N ARG A 130 -6.46 -1.47 -25.06
CA ARG A 130 -7.29 -2.45 -24.36
C ARG A 130 -8.60 -1.77 -23.92
N GLN A 131 -9.75 -2.35 -24.29
CA GLN A 131 -11.05 -1.82 -23.88
C GLN A 131 -11.11 -1.68 -22.35
N PRO A 132 -11.73 -0.60 -21.83
CA PRO A 132 -11.88 -0.41 -20.40
C PRO A 132 -12.69 -1.57 -19.83
N CYS A 133 -12.06 -2.36 -18.97
CA CYS A 133 -12.74 -3.40 -18.23
C CYS A 133 -13.48 -2.71 -17.07
N THR A 134 -14.72 -3.13 -16.80
CA THR A 134 -15.46 -2.67 -15.61
C THR A 134 -14.87 -3.23 -14.31
N LEU A 135 -13.96 -4.20 -14.41
CA LEU A 135 -13.33 -4.88 -13.29
C LEU A 135 -11.84 -4.55 -13.22
N HIS A 136 -11.32 -4.43 -12.00
CA HIS A 136 -9.90 -4.19 -11.78
C HIS A 136 -9.06 -5.37 -12.30
N HIS A 137 -7.94 -5.09 -12.97
CA HIS A 137 -7.14 -6.13 -13.65
C HIS A 137 -6.55 -7.21 -12.72
N GLU A 138 -6.52 -6.98 -11.40
CA GLU A 138 -6.14 -8.01 -10.41
C GLU A 138 -7.30 -8.93 -10.03
N THR A 139 -8.55 -8.52 -10.28
CA THR A 139 -9.76 -9.31 -10.00
C THR A 139 -10.13 -10.24 -11.15
N VAL A 140 -9.57 -10.02 -12.34
CA VAL A 140 -9.91 -10.75 -13.55
C VAL A 140 -8.69 -11.34 -14.25
N GLY A 141 -8.93 -12.40 -15.01
CA GLY A 141 -7.91 -13.05 -15.82
C GLY A 141 -6.94 -13.91 -14.99
N GLU A 142 -5.84 -14.26 -15.64
CA GLU A 142 -4.89 -15.25 -15.15
C GLU A 142 -4.27 -14.90 -13.79
N LYS A 143 -4.00 -13.61 -13.53
CA LYS A 143 -3.45 -13.15 -12.24
C LYS A 143 -4.36 -13.49 -11.06
N SER A 144 -5.68 -13.28 -11.21
CA SER A 144 -6.67 -13.58 -10.17
C SER A 144 -6.71 -15.08 -9.87
N THR A 145 -6.79 -15.90 -10.93
CA THR A 145 -6.76 -17.37 -10.81
C THR A 145 -5.48 -17.85 -10.14
N GLN A 146 -4.33 -17.29 -10.51
CA GLN A 146 -3.03 -17.65 -9.95
C GLN A 146 -2.92 -17.25 -8.48
N MET A 147 -3.46 -16.08 -8.09
CA MET A 147 -3.50 -15.63 -6.70
C MET A 147 -4.37 -16.55 -5.83
N ILE A 148 -5.56 -16.93 -6.32
CA ILE A 148 -6.44 -17.88 -5.63
C ILE A 148 -5.74 -19.22 -5.44
N LYS A 149 -5.05 -19.71 -6.47
CA LYS A 149 -4.27 -20.94 -6.39
C LYS A 149 -3.16 -20.84 -5.34
N TYR A 150 -2.35 -19.78 -5.35
CA TYR A 150 -1.29 -19.62 -4.36
C TYR A 150 -1.82 -19.47 -2.94
N ALA A 151 -2.94 -18.77 -2.74
CA ALA A 151 -3.59 -18.70 -1.44
C ALA A 151 -4.03 -20.09 -0.95
N ALA A 152 -4.62 -20.90 -1.84
CA ALA A 152 -4.98 -22.28 -1.53
C ALA A 152 -3.75 -23.14 -1.21
N ASP A 153 -2.66 -23.02 -1.97
CA ASP A 153 -1.41 -23.74 -1.73
C ASP A 153 -0.81 -23.37 -0.35
N VAL A 154 -0.82 -22.09 0.03
CA VAL A 154 -0.37 -21.64 1.36
C VAL A 154 -1.25 -22.22 2.47
N VAL A 155 -2.57 -22.17 2.32
CA VAL A 155 -3.50 -22.75 3.30
C VAL A 155 -3.29 -24.26 3.44
N ASP A 156 -3.10 -24.97 2.33
CA ASP A 156 -2.84 -26.41 2.32
C ASP A 156 -1.54 -26.75 3.06
N VAL A 157 -0.45 -26.03 2.78
CA VAL A 157 0.84 -26.21 3.48
C VAL A 157 0.70 -25.93 4.97
N ILE A 158 0.07 -24.81 5.35
CA ILE A 158 -0.15 -24.45 6.76
C ILE A 158 -0.98 -25.51 7.48
N THR A 159 -2.02 -26.03 6.82
CA THR A 159 -2.90 -27.06 7.41
C THR A 159 -2.17 -28.38 7.59
N LYS A 160 -1.32 -28.77 6.63
CA LYS A 160 -0.54 -30.03 6.66
C LYS A 160 0.62 -30.00 7.65
N GLN A 161 1.30 -28.86 7.79
CA GLN A 161 2.50 -28.73 8.62
C GLN A 161 2.21 -28.38 10.09
N GLY A 162 0.93 -28.37 10.47
CA GLY A 162 0.49 -27.91 11.80
C GLY A 162 0.20 -26.42 11.75
N ASN A 163 -1.09 -26.09 11.73
CA ASN A 163 -1.55 -24.71 11.64
C ASN A 163 -1.10 -23.94 12.90
N PRO A 164 -0.16 -22.97 12.76
CA PRO A 164 0.40 -22.25 13.90
C PRO A 164 -0.65 -21.36 14.59
N PHE A 165 -1.76 -21.04 13.91
CA PHE A 165 -2.86 -20.28 14.47
C PHE A 165 -3.82 -21.12 15.34
N MET A 166 -3.69 -22.45 15.32
CA MET A 166 -4.48 -23.36 16.16
C MET A 166 -3.71 -23.83 17.41
N GLN A 167 -2.44 -23.42 17.55
CA GLN A 167 -1.56 -23.88 18.62
C GLN A 167 -1.49 -22.85 19.74
N SER A 168 -1.55 -23.32 20.99
CA SER A 168 -1.48 -22.47 22.19
C SER A 168 -0.06 -21.99 22.50
N ASP A 169 0.94 -22.74 22.04
CA ASP A 169 2.34 -22.53 22.34
C ASP A 169 3.03 -21.78 21.21
N MET A 170 3.92 -20.84 21.55
CA MET A 170 4.71 -20.13 20.55
C MET A 170 5.99 -20.91 20.27
N PHE A 171 6.14 -21.48 19.09
CA PHE A 171 7.31 -22.29 18.72
C PHE A 171 7.87 -21.90 17.36
N ASN A 172 9.13 -22.26 17.12
CA ASN A 172 9.79 -22.03 15.84
C ASN A 172 9.26 -23.03 14.79
N LEU A 173 8.78 -22.52 13.64
CA LEU A 173 8.14 -23.35 12.61
C LEU A 173 9.09 -24.38 11.95
N VAL A 174 10.41 -24.14 11.99
CA VAL A 174 11.42 -25.02 11.36
C VAL A 174 11.96 -26.04 12.36
N THR A 175 12.26 -25.61 13.58
CA THR A 175 12.90 -26.46 14.60
C THR A 175 11.91 -27.09 15.58
N TYR A 176 10.66 -26.66 15.56
CA TYR A 176 9.61 -27.01 16.53
C TYR A 176 9.99 -26.72 17.99
N ALA A 177 11.04 -25.92 18.22
CA ALA A 177 11.47 -25.54 19.56
C ALA A 177 10.47 -24.54 20.16
N VAL A 178 9.93 -24.89 21.33
CA VAL A 178 8.97 -24.05 22.05
C VAL A 178 9.70 -22.87 22.69
N THR A 179 9.16 -21.67 22.50
CA THR A 179 9.71 -20.45 23.07
C THR A 179 9.53 -20.45 24.59
N PRO A 180 10.58 -20.16 25.38
CA PRO A 180 10.44 -20.05 26.83
C PRO A 180 9.37 -19.01 27.21
N ALA A 181 8.54 -19.33 28.21
CA ALA A 181 7.39 -18.52 28.62
C ALA A 181 7.72 -17.04 28.90
N LYS A 182 8.93 -16.77 29.42
CA LYS A 182 9.42 -15.40 29.68
C LYS A 182 9.55 -14.57 28.39
N VAL A 183 10.03 -15.19 27.31
CA VAL A 183 10.25 -14.54 26.01
C VAL A 183 8.93 -14.46 25.23
N ALA A 184 8.09 -15.51 25.32
CA ALA A 184 6.77 -15.51 24.70
C ALA A 184 5.88 -14.37 25.22
N LYS A 185 5.92 -14.04 26.51
CA LYS A 185 5.19 -12.89 27.07
C LYS A 185 5.65 -11.54 26.51
N THR A 186 6.94 -11.40 26.19
CA THR A 186 7.47 -10.16 25.60
C THR A 186 7.11 -10.02 24.11
N LEU A 187 7.04 -11.13 23.38
CA LEU A 187 6.77 -11.14 21.94
C LEU A 187 5.28 -11.22 21.57
N ARG A 188 4.39 -11.61 22.50
CA ARG A 188 2.93 -11.49 22.31
C ARG A 188 2.52 -10.02 22.39
N ILE A 189 2.78 -9.29 21.32
CA ILE A 189 2.47 -7.87 21.14
C ILE A 189 0.95 -7.63 21.21
N GLU A 190 0.13 -8.62 20.81
CA GLU A 190 -1.35 -8.55 20.87
C GLU A 190 -1.88 -8.18 22.26
N THR A 191 -1.29 -8.73 23.34
CA THR A 191 -1.72 -8.40 24.72
C THR A 191 -1.40 -6.96 25.12
N ILE A 192 -0.30 -6.39 24.60
CA ILE A 192 0.15 -5.04 24.95
C ILE A 192 -0.63 -3.98 24.15
N TRP A 193 -1.10 -4.35 22.95
CA TRP A 193 -1.87 -3.49 22.07
C TRP A 193 -3.37 -3.48 22.40
N GLU A 194 -3.99 -4.63 22.64
CA GLU A 194 -5.42 -4.72 23.02
C GLU A 194 -5.72 -4.03 24.36
N GLU A 195 -4.84 -4.16 25.37
CA GLU A 195 -5.04 -3.50 26.68
C GLU A 195 -4.98 -1.97 26.61
N LYS A 196 -4.24 -1.40 25.64
CA LYS A 196 -4.11 0.05 25.46
C LYS A 196 -5.21 0.66 24.58
N HIS A 197 -5.67 -0.04 23.54
CA HIS A 197 -6.63 0.53 22.58
C HIS A 197 -8.11 0.25 22.91
N LEU A 198 -8.44 -0.87 23.58
CA LEU A 198 -9.84 -1.16 23.94
C LEU A 198 -10.37 -0.32 25.12
N ARG A 199 -9.49 0.26 25.95
CA ARG A 199 -9.90 1.15 27.05
C ARG A 199 -10.29 2.56 26.60
N ASN A 200 -9.84 3.01 25.43
CA ASN A 200 -10.09 4.38 24.95
C ASN A 200 -11.20 4.47 23.87
N LEU A 201 -11.67 3.34 23.33
CA LEU A 201 -12.73 3.32 22.31
C LEU A 201 -14.14 3.01 22.85
N TYR A 202 -14.26 2.59 24.11
CA TYR A 202 -15.55 2.37 24.76
C TYR A 202 -15.64 3.18 26.07
N HIS A 203 -15.99 4.45 25.94
CA HIS A 203 -16.71 5.13 27.01
C HIS A 203 -18.19 4.71 26.88
N PRO A 204 -18.79 4.01 27.86
CA PRO A 204 -20.22 3.75 27.82
C PRO A 204 -20.95 5.09 27.97
N LEU A 205 -21.71 5.47 26.96
CA LEU A 205 -22.80 6.42 27.10
C LEU A 205 -23.85 5.77 28.01
N ILE A 206 -23.79 6.14 29.29
CA ILE A 206 -24.95 6.18 30.18
C ILE A 206 -25.12 7.64 30.58
#